data_AF-A0A8S3ZSB9-F1
#
_entry.id   AF-A0A8S3ZSB9-F1
#
_cell.length_a   1.000
_cell.length_b   1.000
_cell.length_c   1.000
_cell.angle_alpha   90.00
_cell.angle_beta   90.00
_cell.angle_gamma   90.00
#
_symmetry.space_group_name_H-M   'P 1'
#
loop_
_entity.id
_entity.type
_entity.pdbx_description
1 polymer ?
#
loop_
_entity_poly.entity_id
_entity_poly.type
_entity_poly.pdbx_seq_one_letter_code
_entity_poly.pdbx_strand_id
1 'polypeptide(L)'
;MADGASPAKKQKQDTTDLPECPYGARCYRKNPQHFTEFSHTAAAAVTSAVLPPCRYGVSCYRKNLLHFAEFSHPTSHTSAATNDGGSDTEVYDSDEGEKSNEKSSKKPDILSKDLSLVKRFSKLTDEEQLEKAKKIVEDKNRELEQLQKQMHSGLLMVEGEEEALKKSQTTYFSLLPERAYKEGSASQIHFRLAESQFYRLMTGDCAKKTRVTKVEYVVSPHVVKRF
;
A
#
# COMPACT_ATOMS: atom_id res chain seq x y z
N MET A 1 -42.12 -24.83 21.90
CA MET A 1 -41.55 -24.09 23.06
C MET A 1 -40.18 -23.58 22.64
N ALA A 2 -39.86 -22.38 23.11
CA ALA A 2 -39.03 -21.37 22.45
C ALA A 2 -37.50 -21.55 22.54
N ASP A 3 -36.85 -20.97 21.51
CA ASP A 3 -35.58 -20.25 21.41
C ASP A 3 -34.52 -20.26 22.53
N GLY A 4 -33.32 -20.73 22.18
CA GLY A 4 -32.14 -19.89 21.91
C GLY A 4 -31.58 -18.98 23.02
N ALA A 5 -30.50 -19.44 23.68
CA ALA A 5 -29.62 -18.57 24.50
C ALA A 5 -28.42 -18.07 23.68
N SER A 6 -28.31 -16.74 23.57
CA SER A 6 -27.20 -15.99 22.94
C SER A 6 -26.07 -15.66 23.95
N PRO A 7 -24.83 -15.40 23.49
CA PRO A 7 -23.68 -15.10 24.34
C PRO A 7 -23.63 -13.63 24.82
N ALA A 8 -22.94 -13.47 25.95
CA ALA A 8 -22.90 -12.28 26.81
C ALA A 8 -22.41 -10.98 26.13
N LYS A 9 -23.16 -9.90 26.36
CA LYS A 9 -22.74 -8.51 26.15
C LYS A 9 -21.57 -8.15 27.08
N LYS A 10 -20.42 -7.76 26.50
CA LYS A 10 -19.33 -7.06 27.23
C LYS A 10 -19.82 -5.67 27.62
N GLN A 11 -19.98 -5.45 28.92
CA GLN A 11 -20.32 -4.16 29.51
C GLN A 11 -19.14 -3.19 29.34
N LYS A 12 -19.44 -2.00 28.81
CA LYS A 12 -18.51 -0.87 28.69
C LYS A 12 -18.39 -0.26 30.09
N GLN A 13 -17.23 -0.41 30.73
CA GLN A 13 -16.95 0.25 32.01
C GLN A 13 -16.83 1.76 31.77
N ASP A 14 -17.58 2.51 32.57
CA ASP A 14 -17.53 3.97 32.66
C ASP A 14 -16.16 4.37 33.25
N THR A 15 -15.30 4.99 32.43
CA THR A 15 -13.95 5.40 32.83
C THR A 15 -13.97 6.86 33.27
N THR A 16 -14.37 7.10 34.51
CA THR A 16 -14.35 8.44 35.14
C THR A 16 -13.06 8.76 35.92
N ASP A 17 -12.07 7.86 35.97
CA ASP A 17 -10.84 8.02 36.77
C ASP A 17 -9.50 7.99 35.97
N LEU A 18 -9.54 7.98 34.62
CA LEU A 18 -8.31 8.01 33.81
C LEU A 18 -7.89 9.45 33.45
N PRO A 19 -6.59 9.80 33.54
CA PRO A 19 -6.11 11.10 33.11
C PRO A 19 -6.45 11.34 31.64
N GLU A 20 -6.90 12.55 31.33
CA GLU A 20 -7.25 12.91 29.95
C GLU A 20 -6.00 12.98 29.09
N CYS A 21 -6.09 12.47 27.85
CA CYS A 21 -5.02 12.61 26.89
C CYS A 21 -4.73 14.10 26.63
N PRO A 22 -3.47 14.57 26.67
CA PRO A 22 -3.15 15.97 26.38
C PRO A 22 -3.53 16.40 24.96
N TYR A 23 -3.74 15.43 24.05
CA TYR A 23 -4.21 15.66 22.68
C TYR A 23 -5.71 15.38 22.50
N GLY A 24 -6.41 14.94 23.56
CA GLY A 24 -7.85 14.64 23.59
C GLY A 24 -8.30 13.81 22.38
N ALA A 25 -9.47 14.13 21.82
CA ALA A 25 -10.02 13.48 20.64
C ALA A 25 -9.15 13.56 19.35
N ARG A 26 -8.07 14.37 19.34
CA ARG A 26 -7.16 14.55 18.19
C ARG A 26 -5.82 13.82 18.37
N CYS A 27 -5.71 12.91 19.34
CA CYS A 27 -4.50 12.13 19.51
C CYS A 27 -4.22 11.20 18.31
N TYR A 28 -2.98 11.21 17.81
CA TYR A 28 -2.55 10.37 16.69
C TYR A 28 -2.05 8.98 17.13
N ARG A 29 -1.89 8.74 18.44
CA ARG A 29 -1.39 7.46 18.97
C ARG A 29 -2.47 6.37 18.87
N LYS A 30 -2.19 5.34 18.07
CA LYS A 30 -3.10 4.20 17.83
C LYS A 30 -2.76 2.94 18.63
N ASN A 31 -1.75 3.00 19.52
CA ASN A 31 -1.33 1.84 20.31
C ASN A 31 -2.45 1.50 21.32
N PRO A 32 -2.95 0.25 21.41
CA PRO A 32 -3.99 -0.12 22.37
C PRO A 32 -3.67 0.22 23.82
N GLN A 33 -2.40 0.18 24.23
CA GLN A 33 -1.96 0.62 25.56
C GLN A 33 -2.23 2.11 25.84
N HIS A 34 -2.29 2.95 24.81
CA HIS A 34 -2.55 4.37 24.98
C HIS A 34 -4.00 4.64 25.44
N PHE A 35 -4.96 3.87 24.93
CA PHE A 35 -6.37 4.01 25.27
C PHE A 35 -6.73 3.38 26.63
N THR A 36 -5.83 2.56 27.20
CA THR A 36 -5.97 2.02 28.56
C THR A 36 -5.35 2.92 29.64
N GLU A 37 -4.51 3.87 29.25
CA GLU A 37 -3.84 4.81 30.17
C GLU A 37 -4.44 6.21 30.08
N PHE A 38 -4.98 6.62 28.92
CA PHE A 38 -5.52 7.96 28.70
C PHE A 38 -6.94 7.94 28.15
N SER A 39 -7.84 8.68 28.81
CA SER A 39 -9.21 8.88 28.32
C SER A 39 -9.23 9.88 27.17
N HIS A 40 -10.06 9.58 26.18
CA HIS A 40 -10.36 10.48 25.06
C HIS A 40 -11.85 10.79 25.17
N THR A 41 -12.20 11.92 25.78
CA THR A 41 -13.60 12.36 25.84
C THR A 41 -14.02 12.77 24.43
N ALA A 42 -14.84 11.94 23.79
CA ALA A 42 -15.43 12.26 22.49
C ALA A 42 -16.59 13.26 22.70
N ALA A 43 -16.24 14.51 23.01
CA ALA A 43 -17.21 15.58 23.05
C ALA A 43 -17.56 16.03 21.62
N ALA A 44 -18.84 15.82 21.28
CA ALA A 44 -19.60 16.39 20.17
C ALA A 44 -19.34 15.86 18.74
N ALA A 45 -20.39 15.18 18.26
CA ALA A 45 -20.66 14.88 16.87
C ALA A 45 -20.69 16.14 16.00
N VAL A 46 -20.11 16.00 14.80
CA VAL A 46 -20.52 16.58 13.51
C VAL A 46 -21.44 17.79 13.59
N THR A 47 -20.85 18.98 13.62
CA THR A 47 -21.40 20.13 12.91
C THR A 47 -20.33 20.60 11.94
N SER A 48 -20.72 20.80 10.69
CA SER A 48 -19.91 21.35 9.60
C SER A 48 -19.48 22.78 9.92
N ALA A 49 -18.50 22.94 10.80
CA ALA A 49 -17.98 24.21 11.26
C ALA A 49 -16.50 24.32 10.88
N VAL A 50 -16.26 25.07 9.79
CA VAL A 50 -15.06 25.83 9.44
C VAL A 50 -13.72 25.23 9.92
N LEU A 51 -13.15 24.31 9.15
CA LEU A 51 -11.73 24.00 9.27
C LEU A 51 -10.93 25.29 8.99
N PRO A 52 -9.84 25.56 9.73
CA PRO A 52 -9.00 26.71 9.44
C PRO A 52 -8.49 26.63 7.99
N PRO A 53 -8.50 27.75 7.23
CA PRO A 53 -8.03 27.74 5.85
C PRO A 53 -6.54 27.37 5.82
N CYS A 54 -6.15 26.55 4.86
CA CYS A 54 -4.74 26.27 4.66
C CYS A 54 -3.99 27.57 4.32
N ARG A 55 -2.80 27.77 4.90
CA ARG A 55 -1.92 28.91 4.56
C ARG A 55 -1.56 29.00 3.08
N TYR A 56 -1.60 27.86 2.38
CA TYR A 56 -1.33 27.76 0.95
C TYR A 56 -2.60 27.70 0.09
N GLY A 57 -3.79 27.76 0.69
CA GLY A 57 -5.07 27.78 -0.02
C GLY A 57 -5.19 26.68 -1.08
N VAL A 58 -5.87 26.96 -2.18
CA VAL A 58 -6.09 26.03 -3.31
C VAL A 58 -4.82 25.49 -3.97
N SER A 59 -3.66 26.13 -3.80
CA SER A 59 -2.37 25.73 -4.39
C SER A 59 -1.45 24.97 -3.42
N CYS A 60 -2.01 24.39 -2.36
CA CYS A 60 -1.21 23.64 -1.40
C CYS A 60 -0.59 22.38 -1.99
N TYR A 61 0.73 22.27 -1.89
CA TYR A 61 1.51 21.14 -2.39
C TYR A 61 1.47 19.91 -1.46
N ARG A 62 0.89 20.01 -0.25
CA ARG A 62 0.80 18.88 0.69
C ARG A 62 -0.32 17.92 0.27
N LYS A 63 0.04 16.70 -0.13
CA LYS A 63 -0.87 15.63 -0.58
C LYS A 63 -1.31 14.66 0.53
N ASN A 64 -0.97 14.92 1.79
CA ASN A 64 -1.28 14.01 2.90
C ASN A 64 -2.77 14.10 3.27
N LEU A 65 -3.46 12.96 3.39
CA LEU A 65 -4.87 12.91 3.80
C LEU A 65 -5.13 13.55 5.17
N LEU A 66 -4.17 13.47 6.09
CA LEU A 66 -4.29 14.14 7.40
C LEU A 66 -4.32 15.66 7.27
N HIS A 67 -3.58 16.21 6.30
CA HIS A 67 -3.57 17.66 6.03
C HIS A 67 -4.95 18.16 5.56
N PHE A 68 -5.62 17.40 4.68
CA PHE A 68 -6.97 17.75 4.20
C PHE A 68 -8.07 17.55 5.26
N ALA A 69 -7.82 16.73 6.29
CA ALA A 69 -8.73 16.57 7.43
C ALA A 69 -8.59 17.71 8.46
N GLU A 70 -7.46 18.43 8.46
CA GLU A 70 -7.17 19.51 9.40
C GLU A 70 -7.37 20.92 8.81
N PHE A 71 -7.20 21.08 7.50
CA PHE A 71 -7.26 22.39 6.82
C PHE A 71 -8.26 22.42 5.65
N SER A 72 -8.96 23.55 5.53
CA SER A 72 -9.88 23.80 4.41
C SER A 72 -9.16 24.37 3.19
N HIS A 73 -9.51 23.86 2.02
CA HIS A 73 -9.14 24.37 0.70
C HIS A 73 -10.43 24.76 -0.03
N PRO A 74 -10.98 25.97 0.18
CA PRO A 74 -12.17 26.39 -0.53
C PRO A 74 -11.83 26.59 -2.01
N THR A 75 -12.14 25.60 -2.85
CA THR A 75 -12.16 25.80 -4.30
C THR A 75 -13.42 26.59 -4.63
N SER A 76 -13.27 27.88 -4.91
CA SER A 76 -14.38 28.75 -5.30
C SER A 76 -14.78 28.54 -6.76
N HIS A 77 -14.95 27.29 -7.19
CA HIS A 77 -15.62 26.98 -8.45
C HIS A 77 -16.45 25.72 -8.24
N THR A 78 -17.76 25.88 -8.48
CA THR A 78 -18.74 24.82 -8.72
C THR A 78 -18.07 23.57 -9.27
N SER A 79 -18.33 22.43 -8.64
CA SER A 79 -17.85 21.10 -9.02
C SER A 79 -17.88 20.87 -10.54
N ALA A 80 -16.78 21.21 -11.19
CA ALA A 80 -16.47 20.95 -12.57
C ALA A 80 -15.00 20.51 -12.55
N ALA A 81 -14.82 19.21 -12.46
CA ALA A 81 -13.51 18.58 -12.51
C ALA A 81 -12.93 18.73 -13.92
N THR A 82 -12.09 19.74 -14.11
CA THR A 82 -11.08 19.73 -15.16
C THR A 82 -9.77 19.31 -14.50
N ASN A 83 -9.41 18.04 -14.66
CA ASN A 83 -8.03 17.62 -14.48
C ASN A 83 -7.25 18.17 -15.67
N ASP A 84 -6.43 19.21 -15.45
CA ASP A 84 -5.36 19.55 -16.37
C ASP A 84 -4.07 19.74 -15.59
N GLY A 85 -3.21 18.72 -15.71
CA GLY A 85 -1.82 18.78 -15.32
C GLY A 85 -1.00 18.88 -16.60
N GLY A 86 -0.43 20.06 -16.84
CA GLY A 86 0.54 20.32 -17.90
C GLY A 86 1.14 21.70 -17.64
N SER A 87 2.32 21.75 -17.02
CA SER A 87 3.62 21.81 -17.71
C SER A 87 3.87 23.19 -18.30
N ASP A 88 4.62 23.97 -17.53
CA ASP A 88 5.22 25.24 -17.87
C ASP A 88 6.25 25.05 -19.00
N THR A 89 5.83 25.30 -20.23
CA THR A 89 6.71 25.50 -21.39
C THR A 89 6.29 26.79 -22.06
N GLU A 90 7.23 27.73 -22.13
CA GLU A 90 7.02 29.11 -22.55
C GLU A 90 6.60 29.26 -24.03
N VAL A 91 5.86 30.34 -24.29
CA VAL A 91 5.25 30.71 -25.58
C VAL A 91 6.05 31.84 -26.24
N TYR A 92 6.45 31.61 -27.49
CA TYR A 92 6.64 32.57 -28.60
C TYR A 92 6.40 31.74 -29.88
N ASP A 93 5.74 32.13 -30.96
CA ASP A 93 5.00 33.30 -31.44
C ASP A 93 4.28 32.83 -32.74
N SER A 94 3.37 33.64 -33.27
CA SER A 94 2.83 33.63 -34.65
C SER A 94 1.56 32.83 -35.01
N ASP A 95 0.52 33.63 -35.24
CA ASP A 95 -0.32 33.71 -36.46
C ASP A 95 -1.49 32.73 -36.69
N GLU A 96 -2.47 33.31 -37.38
CA GLU A 96 -3.90 33.04 -37.50
C GLU A 96 -4.30 31.69 -38.08
N GLY A 97 -5.52 31.25 -37.76
CA GLY A 97 -6.28 30.37 -38.66
C GLY A 97 -7.19 29.32 -38.03
N GLU A 98 -8.48 29.47 -38.32
CA GLU A 98 -9.45 28.41 -38.65
C GLU A 98 -10.32 27.76 -37.55
N LYS A 99 -11.63 27.98 -37.75
CA LYS A 99 -12.76 27.29 -37.13
C LYS A 99 -12.76 25.82 -37.55
N SER A 100 -12.83 24.91 -36.57
CA SER A 100 -13.26 23.54 -36.83
C SER A 100 -14.48 23.16 -35.97
N ASN A 101 -15.40 22.50 -36.66
CA ASN A 101 -16.76 22.16 -36.28
C ASN A 101 -16.76 20.72 -35.75
N GLU A 102 -16.85 20.51 -34.43
CA GLU A 102 -16.84 19.16 -33.85
C GLU A 102 -18.24 18.59 -33.61
N LYS A 103 -18.53 17.55 -34.40
CA LYS A 103 -19.67 16.64 -34.25
C LYS A 103 -19.62 15.93 -32.90
N SER A 104 -20.67 16.15 -32.10
CA SER A 104 -20.97 15.41 -30.87
C SER A 104 -21.12 13.90 -31.15
N SER A 105 -20.09 13.13 -30.79
CA SER A 105 -20.16 11.67 -30.72
C SER A 105 -20.46 11.28 -29.27
N LYS A 106 -21.68 10.80 -29.02
CA LYS A 106 -22.15 10.33 -27.70
C LYS A 106 -21.30 9.15 -27.24
N LYS A 107 -20.48 9.33 -26.19
CA LYS A 107 -19.82 8.23 -25.46
C LYS A 107 -20.88 7.46 -24.66
N PRO A 108 -20.84 6.11 -24.61
CA PRO A 108 -21.78 5.34 -23.82
C PRO A 108 -21.55 5.58 -22.32
N ASP A 109 -22.65 5.88 -21.63
CA ASP A 109 -22.70 6.29 -20.24
C ASP A 109 -22.29 5.15 -19.30
N ILE A 110 -21.04 5.18 -18.81
CA ILE A 110 -20.46 4.17 -17.90
C ILE A 110 -21.33 4.03 -16.63
N LEU A 111 -21.97 5.13 -16.19
CA LEU A 111 -22.85 5.20 -15.02
C LEU A 111 -24.08 4.27 -15.12
N SER A 112 -24.57 4.00 -16.33
CA SER A 112 -25.75 3.15 -16.55
C SER A 112 -25.48 1.67 -16.20
N LYS A 113 -24.23 1.23 -16.34
CA LYS A 113 -23.83 -0.16 -16.12
C LYS A 113 -23.74 -0.47 -14.63
N ASP A 114 -23.23 0.47 -13.84
CA ASP A 114 -23.08 0.33 -12.39
C ASP A 114 -24.42 0.34 -11.66
N LEU A 115 -25.39 1.17 -12.10
CA LEU A 115 -26.76 1.10 -11.58
C LEU A 115 -27.45 -0.25 -11.86
N SER A 116 -27.14 -0.87 -13.01
CA SER A 116 -27.70 -2.17 -13.38
C SER A 116 -27.21 -3.32 -12.50
N LEU A 117 -26.00 -3.18 -11.95
CA LEU A 117 -25.36 -4.17 -11.10
C LEU A 117 -26.02 -4.13 -9.71
N VAL A 118 -26.11 -2.95 -9.09
CA VAL A 118 -26.79 -2.74 -7.79
C VAL A 118 -28.23 -3.26 -7.81
N LYS A 119 -28.97 -3.02 -8.90
CA LYS A 119 -30.36 -3.46 -9.09
C LYS A 119 -30.53 -4.98 -9.31
N ARG A 120 -29.45 -5.69 -9.65
CA ARG A 120 -29.41 -7.17 -9.71
C ARG A 120 -29.05 -7.75 -8.35
N PHE A 121 -28.10 -7.14 -7.64
CA PHE A 121 -27.73 -7.56 -6.28
C PHE A 121 -28.91 -7.39 -5.32
N SER A 122 -29.68 -6.30 -5.41
CA SER A 122 -30.86 -6.06 -4.57
C SER A 122 -32.04 -7.04 -4.77
N LYS A 123 -31.98 -7.95 -5.75
CA LYS A 123 -33.03 -8.93 -6.05
C LYS A 123 -32.69 -10.35 -5.58
N LEU A 124 -31.45 -10.58 -5.18
CA LEU A 124 -30.96 -11.87 -4.70
C LEU A 124 -31.05 -11.89 -3.18
N THR A 125 -31.36 -13.06 -2.61
CA THR A 125 -31.40 -13.22 -1.16
C THR A 125 -30.01 -12.98 -0.56
N ASP A 126 -29.94 -12.54 0.70
CA ASP A 126 -28.66 -12.24 1.37
C ASP A 126 -27.71 -13.46 1.36
N GLU A 127 -28.27 -14.68 1.37
CA GLU A 127 -27.52 -15.94 1.24
C GLU A 127 -26.86 -16.11 -0.13
N GLU A 128 -27.58 -15.82 -1.22
CA GLU A 128 -27.05 -15.88 -2.59
C GLU A 128 -26.00 -14.78 -2.84
N GLN A 129 -26.18 -13.60 -2.21
CA GLN A 129 -25.18 -12.54 -2.26
C GLN A 129 -23.89 -12.95 -1.55
N LEU A 130 -24.01 -13.59 -0.38
CA LEU A 130 -22.87 -14.07 0.40
C LEU A 130 -22.12 -15.19 -0.34
N GLU A 131 -22.82 -16.12 -0.98
CA GLU A 131 -22.18 -17.19 -1.76
C GLU A 131 -21.42 -16.64 -2.98
N LYS A 132 -22.01 -15.69 -3.70
CA LYS A 132 -21.33 -14.99 -4.81
C LYS A 132 -20.12 -14.20 -4.32
N ALA A 133 -20.22 -13.51 -3.19
CA ALA A 133 -19.10 -12.78 -2.60
C ALA A 133 -17.96 -13.73 -2.19
N LYS A 134 -18.27 -14.87 -1.55
CA LYS A 134 -17.28 -15.90 -1.20
C LYS A 134 -16.56 -16.43 -2.42
N LYS A 135 -17.30 -16.75 -3.49
CA LYS A 135 -16.72 -17.23 -4.75
C LYS A 135 -15.78 -16.20 -5.40
N ILE A 136 -16.17 -14.92 -5.38
CA ILE A 136 -15.31 -13.83 -5.87
C ILE A 136 -14.03 -13.71 -5.04
N VAL A 137 -14.13 -13.79 -3.71
CA VAL A 137 -12.96 -13.75 -2.82
C VAL A 137 -12.05 -14.94 -3.06
N GLU A 138 -12.61 -16.14 -3.24
CA GLU A 138 -11.85 -17.36 -3.53
C GLU A 138 -11.12 -17.28 -4.88
N ASP A 139 -11.80 -16.80 -5.93
CA ASP A 139 -11.19 -16.55 -7.24
C ASP A 139 -10.07 -15.50 -7.15
N LYS A 140 -10.25 -14.43 -6.36
CA LYS A 140 -9.23 -13.40 -6.13
C LYS A 140 -8.04 -13.92 -5.31
N ASN A 141 -8.27 -14.78 -4.33
CA ASN A 141 -7.21 -15.44 -3.59
C ASN A 141 -6.39 -16.35 -4.50
N ARG A 142 -7.03 -17.09 -5.41
CA ARG A 142 -6.33 -17.91 -6.41
C ARG A 142 -5.47 -17.05 -7.35
N GLU A 143 -5.99 -15.90 -7.79
CA GLU A 143 -5.25 -14.93 -8.61
C GLU A 143 -4.03 -14.37 -7.84
N LEU A 144 -4.20 -14.02 -6.56
CA LEU A 144 -3.11 -13.58 -5.69
C LEU A 144 -2.04 -14.66 -5.51
N GLU A 145 -2.43 -15.91 -5.30
CA GLU A 145 -1.47 -17.02 -5.20
C GLU A 145 -0.69 -17.23 -6.50
N GLN A 146 -1.34 -17.06 -7.66
CA GLN A 146 -0.65 -17.14 -8.95
C GLN A 146 0.36 -16.00 -9.13
N LEU A 147 -0.03 -14.77 -8.81
CA LEU A 147 0.86 -13.61 -8.85
C LEU A 147 2.02 -13.75 -7.86
N GLN A 148 1.74 -14.26 -6.65
CA GLN A 148 2.78 -14.58 -5.67
C GLN A 148 3.70 -15.66 -6.21
N LYS A 149 3.20 -16.74 -6.80
CA LYS A 149 4.04 -17.78 -7.42
C LYS A 149 4.89 -17.20 -8.55
N GLN A 150 4.35 -16.31 -9.38
CA GLN A 150 5.12 -15.62 -10.43
C GLN A 150 6.21 -14.70 -9.85
N MET A 151 5.91 -13.99 -8.76
CA MET A 151 6.89 -13.14 -8.07
C MET A 151 7.99 -13.96 -7.38
N HIS A 152 7.63 -15.11 -6.77
CA HIS A 152 8.58 -15.96 -6.05
C HIS A 152 9.30 -16.95 -6.98
N SER A 153 8.75 -17.26 -8.16
CA SER A 153 9.41 -18.13 -9.13
C SER A 153 10.58 -17.38 -9.76
N GLY A 154 11.80 -17.72 -9.34
CA GLY A 154 13.03 -17.31 -10.01
C GLY A 154 13.59 -15.93 -9.63
N LEU A 155 12.81 -15.02 -9.02
CA LEU A 155 13.31 -13.68 -8.70
C LEU A 155 14.41 -13.68 -7.61
N LEU A 156 14.41 -14.70 -6.76
CA LEU A 156 15.37 -14.85 -5.65
C LEU A 156 16.26 -16.08 -5.78
N MET A 157 16.09 -16.92 -6.81
CA MET A 157 16.93 -18.11 -6.96
C MET A 157 18.14 -17.77 -7.82
N VAL A 158 19.34 -18.08 -7.34
CA VAL A 158 20.57 -17.93 -8.13
C VAL A 158 20.51 -18.90 -9.31
N GLU A 159 21.04 -18.50 -10.47
CA GLU A 159 21.12 -19.39 -11.65
C GLU A 159 21.83 -20.70 -11.29
N GLY A 160 21.14 -21.83 -11.48
CA GLY A 160 21.63 -23.18 -11.14
C GLY A 160 21.39 -23.61 -9.69
N GLU A 161 20.80 -22.78 -8.83
CA GLU A 161 20.46 -23.12 -7.44
C GLU A 161 19.47 -24.29 -7.36
N GLU A 162 18.43 -24.30 -8.20
CA GLU A 162 17.45 -25.39 -8.23
C GLU A 162 18.09 -26.74 -8.62
N GLU A 163 19.06 -26.71 -9.53
CA GLU A 163 19.80 -27.90 -9.92
C GLU A 163 20.75 -28.35 -8.82
N ALA A 164 21.40 -27.40 -8.13
CA ALA A 164 22.24 -27.66 -6.98
C ALA A 164 21.47 -28.31 -5.84
N LEU A 165 20.23 -27.87 -5.57
CA LEU A 165 19.36 -28.46 -4.55
C LEU A 165 18.95 -29.89 -4.87
N LYS A 166 18.82 -30.23 -6.15
CA LYS A 166 18.53 -31.61 -6.60
C LYS A 166 19.76 -32.52 -6.48
N LYS A 167 20.97 -31.97 -6.65
CA LYS A 167 22.22 -32.69 -6.45
C LYS A 167 22.39 -33.02 -4.95
N SER A 168 23.15 -34.04 -4.63
CA SER A 168 23.51 -34.39 -3.25
C SER A 168 24.79 -33.70 -2.77
N GLN A 169 25.47 -32.95 -3.63
CA GLN A 169 26.73 -32.29 -3.34
C GLN A 169 26.50 -30.82 -2.99
N THR A 170 27.32 -30.29 -2.07
CA THR A 170 27.38 -28.84 -1.82
C THR A 170 28.00 -28.12 -3.02
N THR A 171 27.31 -27.10 -3.53
CA THR A 171 27.77 -26.29 -4.66
C THR A 171 27.99 -24.84 -4.25
N TYR A 172 28.96 -24.20 -4.87
CA TYR A 172 29.37 -22.83 -4.58
C TYR A 172 29.15 -21.97 -5.81
N PHE A 173 28.46 -20.84 -5.63
CA PHE A 173 28.25 -19.84 -6.67
C PHE A 173 29.02 -18.57 -6.29
N SER A 174 29.92 -18.15 -7.17
CA SER A 174 30.75 -16.96 -6.95
C SER A 174 30.00 -15.71 -7.41
N LEU A 175 29.56 -14.88 -6.47
CA LEU A 175 28.88 -13.63 -6.73
C LEU A 175 29.90 -12.47 -6.69
N LEU A 176 29.91 -11.67 -7.75
CA LEU A 176 30.83 -10.54 -7.90
C LEU A 176 30.07 -9.21 -7.83
N PRO A 177 30.74 -8.13 -7.38
CA PRO A 177 30.16 -6.80 -7.40
C PRO A 177 29.96 -6.32 -8.84
N GLU A 178 28.71 -6.11 -9.23
CA GLU A 178 28.34 -5.52 -10.51
C GLU A 178 27.88 -4.07 -10.33
N ARG A 179 28.45 -3.15 -11.13
CA ARG A 179 28.09 -1.72 -11.10
C ARG A 179 26.76 -1.44 -11.82
N ALA A 180 26.45 -2.20 -12.86
CA ALA A 180 25.18 -2.07 -13.58
C ALA A 180 24.07 -2.78 -12.79
N TYR A 181 22.98 -2.09 -12.49
CA TYR A 181 21.81 -2.73 -11.88
C TYR A 181 21.08 -3.56 -12.93
N LYS A 182 21.03 -4.88 -12.71
CA LYS A 182 20.23 -5.82 -13.48
C LYS A 182 18.97 -6.11 -12.66
N GLU A 183 17.87 -5.46 -13.04
CA GLU A 183 16.60 -5.62 -12.34
C GLU A 183 16.18 -7.09 -12.34
N GLY A 184 15.87 -7.62 -11.15
CA GLY A 184 15.51 -9.02 -10.97
C GLY A 184 16.66 -10.03 -11.00
N SER A 185 17.93 -9.59 -11.04
CA SER A 185 19.07 -10.50 -10.94
C SER A 185 19.24 -11.01 -9.50
N ALA A 186 18.91 -12.28 -9.26
CA ALA A 186 19.06 -12.92 -7.95
C ALA A 186 20.50 -12.86 -7.45
N SER A 187 21.50 -13.09 -8.32
CA SER A 187 22.92 -13.01 -7.97
C SER A 187 23.32 -11.62 -7.44
N GLN A 188 22.85 -10.55 -8.09
CA GLN A 188 23.11 -9.18 -7.64
C GLN A 188 22.36 -8.84 -6.34
N ILE A 189 21.11 -9.30 -6.19
CA ILE A 189 20.31 -9.11 -4.98
C ILE A 189 20.99 -9.80 -3.78
N HIS A 190 21.36 -11.08 -3.92
CA HIS A 190 22.07 -11.84 -2.88
C HIS A 190 23.41 -11.22 -2.51
N PHE A 191 24.19 -10.77 -3.51
CA PHE A 191 25.45 -10.07 -3.26
C PHE A 191 25.23 -8.79 -2.43
N ARG A 192 24.32 -7.91 -2.85
CA ARG A 192 24.06 -6.63 -2.17
C ARG A 192 23.48 -6.84 -0.78
N LEU A 193 22.65 -7.87 -0.59
CA LEU A 193 22.11 -8.24 0.70
C LEU A 193 23.22 -8.70 1.64
N ALA A 194 24.06 -9.65 1.20
CA ALA A 194 25.19 -10.15 1.98
C ALA A 194 26.19 -9.04 2.33
N GLU A 195 26.54 -8.20 1.36
CA GLU A 195 27.39 -7.03 1.57
C GLU A 195 26.80 -6.07 2.61
N SER A 196 25.51 -5.77 2.52
CA SER A 196 24.83 -4.89 3.49
C SER A 196 24.75 -5.50 4.89
N GLN A 197 24.61 -6.82 5.01
CA GLN A 197 24.67 -7.51 6.30
C GLN A 197 26.09 -7.47 6.88
N PHE A 198 27.10 -7.71 6.03
CA PHE A 198 28.51 -7.64 6.44
C PHE A 198 28.86 -6.26 7.00
N TYR A 199 28.55 -5.16 6.30
CA TYR A 199 28.86 -3.81 6.79
C TYR A 199 28.08 -3.43 8.06
N ARG A 200 26.89 -3.99 8.29
CA ARG A 200 26.14 -3.77 9.54
C ARG A 200 26.83 -4.38 10.75
N LEU A 201 27.53 -5.50 10.55
CA LEU A 201 28.28 -6.18 11.62
C LEU A 201 29.67 -5.59 11.83
N MET A 202 30.24 -4.96 10.81
CA MET A 202 31.51 -4.26 10.91
C MET A 202 31.37 -3.01 11.79
N THR A 203 32.03 -2.99 12.94
CA THR A 203 32.07 -1.83 13.84
C THR A 203 33.46 -1.15 13.80
N GLY A 204 33.49 0.18 13.92
CA GLY A 204 34.72 0.98 13.95
C GLY A 204 35.20 1.49 12.58
N ASP A 205 36.36 2.18 12.57
CA ASP A 205 36.91 2.84 11.38
C ASP A 205 37.39 1.88 10.27
N CYS A 206 37.48 0.58 10.56
CA CYS A 206 37.78 -0.45 9.57
C CYS A 206 36.63 -0.66 8.57
N ALA A 207 35.38 -0.35 8.94
CA ALA A 207 34.23 -0.47 8.03
C ALA A 207 34.37 0.44 6.79
N LYS A 208 34.92 1.65 6.97
CA LYS A 208 35.14 2.61 5.86
C LYS A 208 36.30 2.23 4.94
N LYS A 209 37.18 1.34 5.39
CA LYS A 209 38.38 0.90 4.66
C LYS A 209 38.24 -0.48 4.03
N THR A 210 37.17 -1.21 4.38
CA THR A 210 36.93 -2.57 3.88
C THR A 210 35.96 -2.53 2.71
N ARG A 211 36.24 -3.31 1.67
CA ARG A 211 35.35 -3.46 0.52
C ARG A 211 35.16 -4.94 0.20
N VAL A 212 33.92 -5.37 0.06
CA VAL A 212 33.59 -6.73 -0.36
C VAL A 212 33.93 -6.90 -1.84
N THR A 213 34.79 -7.85 -2.17
CA THR A 213 35.24 -8.13 -3.55
C THR A 213 34.55 -9.35 -4.16
N LYS A 214 34.08 -10.27 -3.33
CA LYS A 214 33.43 -11.51 -3.73
C LYS A 214 32.55 -12.00 -2.58
N VAL A 215 31.39 -12.56 -2.90
CA VAL A 215 30.54 -13.33 -1.98
C VAL A 215 30.40 -14.73 -2.54
N GLU A 216 30.64 -15.75 -1.71
CA GLU A 216 30.40 -17.14 -2.07
C GLU A 216 29.02 -17.56 -1.55
N TYR A 217 28.10 -17.81 -2.47
CA TYR A 217 26.77 -18.31 -2.17
C TYR A 217 26.82 -19.84 -2.15
N VAL A 218 26.54 -20.44 -0.99
CA VAL A 218 26.73 -21.86 -0.75
C VAL A 218 25.39 -22.56 -0.65
N VAL A 219 25.15 -23.50 -1.57
CA VAL A 219 23.96 -24.36 -1.54
C VAL A 219 24.37 -25.72 -1.01
N SER A 220 23.88 -26.05 0.18
CA SER A 220 24.14 -27.34 0.84
C SER A 220 22.83 -28.12 0.99
N PRO A 221 22.52 -29.05 0.06
CA PRO A 221 21.27 -29.83 0.09
C PRO A 221 21.05 -30.60 1.39
N HIS A 222 22.13 -31.10 2.00
CA HIS A 222 22.07 -31.79 3.29
C HIS A 222 21.64 -30.89 4.46
N VAL A 223 22.01 -29.62 4.42
CA VAL A 223 21.63 -28.64 5.45
C VAL A 223 20.19 -28.22 5.21
N VAL A 224 19.85 -27.85 3.97
CA VAL A 224 18.50 -27.41 3.60
C VAL A 224 17.43 -28.46 3.89
N LYS A 225 17.74 -29.77 3.76
CA LYS A 225 16.77 -30.85 4.08
C LYS A 225 16.55 -31.08 5.59
N ARG A 226 17.43 -30.56 6.45
CA ARG A 226 17.37 -30.75 7.92
C ARG A 226 16.71 -29.59 8.66
N PHE A 227 16.63 -28.42 8.02
CA PHE A 227 15.98 -27.22 8.52
C PHE A 227 14.58 -27.09 7.90
#